data_AF-A0A8B0SU53-F1
#
_entry.id   AF-A0A8B0SU53-F1
#
_cell.length_a   1.000
_cell.length_b   1.000
_cell.length_c   1.000
_cell.angle_alpha   90.00
_cell.angle_beta   90.00
_cell.angle_gamma   90.00
#
_symmetry.space_group_name_H-M   'P 1'
#
loop_
_entity.id
_entity.type
_entity.pdbx_description
1 polymer ?
#
loop_
_entity_poly.entity_id
_entity_poly.type
_entity_poly.pdbx_seq_one_letter_code
_entity_poly.pdbx_strand_id
1 'polypeptide(L)'
;MTSGGYREAADARAAELARAPAAPVNTDGPDITDVVTKAIAGLSDRKVQFTYADLLARTVGQLEAKDGVFELARKGIDAAIEREQLIPLDREKGLFTSNIHVLDELAVKALSQEVQRQNHVSVTPDASVVRRVPFSDAVSVLAQDRPVMGIVSGQGGATGQRERVAELTLMAREQGRDVHIPAADNRSRDFSRR
;
A
#
# COMPACT_ATOMS: atom_id res chain seq x y z
N MET A 1 0.37 -58.57 -34.24
CA MET A 1 1.10 -57.55 -35.03
C MET A 1 0.88 -56.20 -34.34
N THR A 2 1.84 -55.45 -33.85
CA THR A 2 3.30 -55.61 -33.70
C THR A 2 3.72 -54.64 -32.58
N SER A 3 4.53 -55.08 -31.61
CA SER A 3 5.13 -54.21 -30.58
C SER A 3 6.13 -53.18 -31.14
N GLY A 4 6.38 -53.22 -32.46
CA GLY A 4 7.20 -52.25 -33.20
C GLY A 4 6.52 -50.89 -33.37
N GLY A 5 5.20 -50.84 -33.58
CA GLY A 5 4.50 -49.57 -33.83
C GLY A 5 4.47 -48.63 -32.62
N TYR A 6 4.46 -49.18 -31.40
CA TYR A 6 4.54 -48.38 -30.18
C TYR A 6 5.94 -47.79 -29.93
N ARG A 7 7.00 -48.51 -30.31
CA ARG A 7 8.38 -48.01 -30.22
C ARG A 7 8.64 -46.93 -31.25
N GLU A 8 8.19 -47.13 -32.48
CA GLU A 8 8.34 -46.18 -33.57
C GLU A 8 7.55 -44.88 -33.32
N ALA A 9 6.34 -44.98 -32.75
CA ALA A 9 5.58 -43.82 -32.29
C ALA A 9 6.23 -43.10 -31.10
N ALA A 10 6.91 -43.83 -30.20
CA ALA A 10 7.64 -43.24 -29.09
C ALA A 10 8.92 -42.51 -29.56
N ASP A 11 9.66 -43.12 -30.49
CA ASP A 11 10.88 -42.54 -31.07
C ASP A 11 10.57 -41.32 -31.94
N ALA A 12 9.47 -41.34 -32.70
CA ALA A 12 9.01 -40.18 -33.47
C ALA A 12 8.63 -39.00 -32.55
N ARG A 13 7.98 -39.27 -31.42
CA ARG A 13 7.59 -38.24 -30.44
C ARG A 13 8.80 -37.70 -29.66
N ALA A 14 9.79 -38.54 -29.38
CA ALA A 14 11.06 -38.13 -28.78
C ALA A 14 11.89 -37.26 -29.75
N ALA A 15 11.89 -37.59 -31.03
CA ALA A 15 12.55 -36.79 -32.06
C ALA A 15 11.85 -35.43 -32.29
N GLU A 16 10.53 -35.35 -32.17
CA GLU A 16 9.76 -34.11 -32.28
C GLU A 16 9.99 -33.19 -31.07
N LEU A 17 10.06 -33.74 -29.85
CA LEU A 17 10.45 -33.01 -28.64
C LEU A 17 11.89 -32.49 -28.70
N ALA A 18 12.81 -33.22 -29.34
CA ALA A 18 14.18 -32.78 -29.58
C ALA A 18 14.30 -31.71 -30.67
N ARG A 19 13.27 -31.55 -31.52
CA ARG A 19 13.21 -30.58 -32.62
C ARG A 19 12.42 -29.32 -32.26
N ALA A 20 11.73 -29.32 -31.12
CA ALA A 20 11.10 -28.13 -30.57
C ALA A 20 12.18 -27.08 -30.28
N PRO A 21 11.98 -25.80 -30.65
CA PRO A 21 12.93 -24.75 -30.30
C PRO A 21 13.12 -24.76 -28.79
N ALA A 22 14.38 -24.78 -28.34
CA ALA A 22 14.71 -24.74 -26.93
C ALA A 22 13.93 -23.61 -26.25
N ALA A 23 13.25 -23.94 -25.15
CA ALA A 23 12.59 -22.94 -24.31
C ALA A 23 13.58 -21.79 -24.06
N PRO A 24 13.12 -20.52 -24.11
CA PRO A 24 14.01 -19.37 -23.99
C PRO A 24 14.89 -19.56 -22.76
N VAL A 25 16.19 -19.49 -23.00
CA VAL A 25 17.21 -19.70 -21.98
C VAL A 25 16.90 -18.71 -20.85
N ASN A 26 16.65 -19.22 -19.65
CA ASN A 26 16.53 -18.38 -18.48
C ASN A 26 17.96 -17.93 -18.18
N THR A 27 18.32 -16.73 -18.65
CA THR A 27 19.64 -16.16 -18.39
C THR A 27 19.73 -15.90 -16.88
N ASP A 28 20.68 -16.54 -16.21
CA ASP A 28 20.94 -16.54 -14.75
C ASP A 28 21.31 -15.16 -14.13
N GLY A 29 20.65 -14.09 -14.54
CA GLY A 29 20.66 -12.78 -13.88
C GLY A 29 19.23 -12.33 -13.60
N PRO A 30 18.99 -11.48 -12.59
CA PRO A 30 17.65 -10.95 -12.37
C PRO A 30 17.19 -10.21 -13.64
N ASP A 31 16.03 -10.59 -14.17
CA ASP A 31 15.41 -9.90 -15.31
C ASP A 31 15.34 -8.42 -14.98
N ILE A 32 15.74 -7.56 -15.93
CA ILE A 32 15.69 -6.12 -15.74
C ILE A 32 14.29 -5.66 -15.31
N THR A 33 13.26 -6.32 -15.79
CA THR A 33 11.87 -6.09 -15.41
C THR A 33 11.64 -6.30 -13.91
N ASP A 34 12.20 -7.38 -13.35
CA ASP A 34 12.10 -7.69 -11.93
C ASP A 34 12.92 -6.72 -11.08
N VAL A 35 14.10 -6.32 -11.56
CA VAL A 35 14.95 -5.34 -10.88
C VAL A 35 14.25 -3.97 -10.82
N VAL A 36 13.71 -3.49 -11.94
CA VAL A 36 12.96 -2.23 -11.99
C VAL A 36 11.72 -2.31 -11.12
N THR A 37 10.98 -3.42 -11.14
CA THR A 37 9.80 -3.62 -10.27
C THR A 37 10.19 -3.53 -8.79
N LYS A 38 11.29 -4.17 -8.39
CA LYS A 38 11.83 -4.08 -7.02
C LYS A 38 12.32 -2.68 -6.67
N ALA A 39 12.92 -1.96 -7.62
CA ALA A 39 13.35 -0.59 -7.44
C ALA A 39 12.16 0.36 -7.23
N ILE A 40 11.09 0.21 -8.03
CA ILE A 40 9.84 0.98 -7.89
C ILE A 40 9.21 0.70 -6.53
N ALA A 41 9.01 -0.58 -6.15
CA ALA A 41 8.45 -0.93 -4.84
C ALA A 41 9.29 -0.36 -3.68
N GLY A 42 10.61 -0.52 -3.72
CA GLY A 42 11.50 -0.03 -2.67
C GLY A 42 11.71 1.49 -2.62
N LEU A 43 11.32 2.23 -3.67
CA LEU A 43 11.18 3.68 -3.64
C LEU A 43 9.78 4.07 -3.14
N SER A 44 8.78 3.32 -3.57
CA SER A 44 7.38 3.48 -3.19
C SER A 44 7.21 3.41 -1.67
N ASP A 45 7.86 2.46 -1.00
CA ASP A 45 7.77 2.33 0.47
C ASP A 45 8.25 3.58 1.25
N ARG A 46 9.06 4.44 0.63
CA ARG A 46 9.73 5.57 1.30
C ARG A 46 9.26 6.93 0.83
N LYS A 47 8.80 7.04 -0.43
CA LYS A 47 8.48 8.32 -1.07
C LYS A 47 7.26 8.14 -1.99
N VAL A 48 6.33 9.09 -1.88
CA VAL A 48 5.14 9.18 -2.76
C VAL A 48 5.52 9.60 -4.19
N GLN A 49 6.57 10.41 -4.33
CA GLN A 49 7.03 10.92 -5.61
C GLN A 49 8.56 10.79 -5.69
N PHE A 50 9.05 10.43 -6.87
CA PHE A 50 10.48 10.24 -7.11
C PHE A 50 10.83 10.61 -8.55
N THR A 51 12.11 10.92 -8.76
CA THR A 51 12.60 11.35 -10.07
C THR A 51 13.08 10.16 -10.89
N TYR A 52 13.19 10.35 -12.21
CA TYR A 52 13.83 9.38 -13.09
C TYR A 52 15.25 9.01 -12.61
N ALA A 53 16.01 9.99 -12.11
CA ALA A 53 17.37 9.79 -11.62
C ALA A 53 17.40 8.90 -10.35
N ASP A 54 16.46 9.09 -9.41
CA ASP A 54 16.32 8.22 -8.23
C ASP A 54 16.10 6.76 -8.65
N LEU A 55 15.23 6.58 -9.66
CA LEU A 55 14.85 5.27 -10.20
C LEU A 55 16.02 4.60 -10.92
N LEU A 56 16.74 5.34 -11.76
CA LEU A 56 17.92 4.87 -12.46
C LEU A 56 19.01 4.47 -11.48
N ALA A 57 19.33 5.33 -10.50
CA ALA A 57 20.33 5.06 -9.48
C ALA A 57 19.99 3.81 -8.66
N ARG A 58 18.71 3.63 -8.30
CA ARG A 58 18.26 2.47 -7.53
C ARG A 58 18.29 1.18 -8.35
N THR A 59 17.93 1.23 -9.62
CA THR A 59 17.93 0.10 -10.55
C THR A 59 19.36 -0.35 -10.85
N VAL A 60 20.23 0.58 -11.23
CA VAL A 60 21.65 0.29 -11.54
C VAL A 60 22.37 -0.23 -10.30
N GLY A 61 22.07 0.28 -9.10
CA GLY A 61 22.65 -0.21 -7.85
C GLY A 61 22.25 -1.65 -7.48
N GLN A 62 21.26 -2.24 -8.16
CA GLN A 62 20.85 -3.64 -7.97
C GLN A 62 21.35 -4.56 -9.10
N LEU A 63 21.87 -4.00 -10.19
CA LEU A 63 22.41 -4.74 -11.32
C LEU A 63 23.92 -4.97 -11.14
N GLU A 64 24.41 -6.08 -11.70
CA GLU A 64 25.85 -6.32 -11.77
C GLU A 64 26.52 -5.31 -12.71
N ALA A 65 27.70 -4.82 -12.34
CA ALA A 65 28.48 -3.88 -13.15
C ALA A 65 29.01 -4.58 -14.42
N LYS A 66 28.24 -4.46 -15.50
CA LYS A 66 28.56 -4.91 -16.86
C LYS A 66 28.47 -3.73 -17.82
N ASP A 67 29.09 -3.84 -18.98
CA ASP A 67 28.95 -2.82 -20.02
C ASP A 67 27.48 -2.76 -20.50
N GLY A 68 26.94 -1.53 -20.63
CA GLY A 68 25.56 -1.30 -21.10
C GLY A 68 24.46 -1.35 -20.02
N VAL A 69 24.81 -1.48 -18.74
CA VAL A 69 23.82 -1.54 -17.63
C VAL A 69 22.90 -0.32 -17.58
N PHE A 70 23.40 0.87 -17.89
CA PHE A 70 22.58 2.10 -17.90
C PHE A 70 21.51 2.08 -18.99
N GLU A 71 21.85 1.60 -20.20
CA GLU A 71 20.90 1.48 -21.30
C GLU A 71 19.87 0.38 -21.03
N LEU A 72 20.30 -0.74 -20.45
CA LEU A 72 19.40 -1.79 -20.00
C LEU A 72 18.42 -1.27 -18.95
N ALA A 73 18.92 -0.54 -17.94
CA ALA A 73 18.11 0.07 -16.90
C ALA A 73 17.11 1.08 -17.48
N ARG A 74 17.56 1.94 -18.39
CA ARG A 74 16.70 2.90 -19.08
C ARG A 74 15.56 2.21 -19.83
N LYS A 75 15.88 1.20 -20.63
CA LYS A 75 14.88 0.41 -21.35
C LYS A 75 13.88 -0.28 -20.40
N GLY A 76 14.36 -0.79 -19.28
CA GLY A 76 13.50 -1.39 -18.25
C GLY A 76 12.55 -0.38 -17.61
N ILE A 77 13.02 0.84 -17.35
CA ILE A 77 12.19 1.93 -16.80
C ILE A 77 11.15 2.38 -17.83
N ASP A 78 11.55 2.55 -19.09
CA ASP A 78 10.62 2.92 -20.17
C ASP A 78 9.51 1.86 -20.32
N ALA A 79 9.86 0.56 -20.26
CA ALA A 79 8.88 -0.52 -20.24
C ALA A 79 7.96 -0.49 -19.00
N ALA A 80 8.45 -0.07 -17.85
CA ALA A 80 7.62 0.10 -16.65
C ALA A 80 6.63 1.26 -16.76
N ILE A 81 6.96 2.31 -17.52
CA ILE A 81 6.03 3.39 -17.87
C ILE A 81 4.94 2.86 -18.80
N GLU A 82 5.32 2.11 -19.85
CA GLU A 82 4.35 1.51 -20.78
C GLU A 82 3.39 0.53 -20.09
N ARG A 83 3.87 -0.18 -19.06
CA ARG A 83 3.06 -1.10 -18.24
C ARG A 83 2.29 -0.42 -17.11
N GLU A 84 2.29 0.92 -17.09
CA GLU A 84 1.64 1.75 -16.07
C GLU A 84 2.09 1.44 -14.63
N GLN A 85 3.23 0.76 -14.43
CA GLN A 85 3.79 0.56 -13.09
C GLN A 85 4.37 1.87 -12.56
N LEU A 86 4.84 2.71 -13.47
CA LEU A 86 5.36 4.04 -13.22
C LEU A 86 4.48 5.09 -13.92
N ILE A 87 3.88 5.99 -13.15
CA ILE A 87 2.92 6.98 -13.64
C ILE A 87 3.61 8.36 -13.65
N PRO A 88 3.77 9.00 -14.81
CA PRO A 88 4.37 10.33 -14.90
C PRO A 88 3.43 11.41 -14.34
N LEU A 89 3.93 12.20 -13.39
CA LEU A 89 3.25 13.39 -12.88
C LEU A 89 3.63 14.65 -13.66
N ASP A 90 4.91 14.77 -13.98
CA ASP A 90 5.46 15.87 -14.77
C ASP A 90 6.54 15.27 -15.70
N ARG A 91 6.23 15.19 -16.99
CA ARG A 91 7.15 14.62 -18.00
C ARG A 91 8.37 15.49 -18.24
N GLU A 92 8.27 16.80 -18.05
CA GLU A 92 9.36 17.74 -18.28
C GLU A 92 10.38 17.69 -17.14
N LYS A 93 9.90 17.53 -15.91
CA LYS A 93 10.75 17.40 -14.72
C LYS A 93 11.16 15.97 -14.40
N GLY A 94 10.65 14.99 -15.17
CA GLY A 94 10.89 13.57 -14.92
C GLY A 94 10.41 13.12 -13.54
N LEU A 95 9.26 13.65 -13.10
CA LEU A 95 8.65 13.33 -11.81
C LEU A 95 7.61 12.23 -11.98
N PHE A 96 7.69 11.20 -11.15
CA PHE A 96 6.83 10.02 -11.22
C PHE A 96 6.25 9.65 -9.86
N THR A 97 5.12 8.96 -9.91
CA THR A 97 4.57 8.15 -8.82
C THR A 97 4.45 6.69 -9.28
N SER A 98 4.30 5.76 -8.35
CA SER A 98 4.07 4.34 -8.66
C SER A 98 2.58 4.04 -8.70
N ASN A 99 2.18 3.06 -9.51
CA ASN A 99 0.80 2.52 -9.45
C ASN A 99 0.42 1.99 -8.06
N ILE A 100 1.38 1.48 -7.29
CA ILE A 100 1.16 0.99 -5.93
C ILE A 100 0.48 2.09 -5.08
N HIS A 101 1.11 3.26 -5.00
CA HIS A 101 0.53 4.42 -4.33
C HIS A 101 -0.84 4.84 -4.86
N VAL A 102 -0.99 4.91 -6.18
CA VAL A 102 -2.25 5.37 -6.78
C VAL A 102 -3.37 4.40 -6.44
N LEU A 103 -3.12 3.09 -6.49
CA LEU A 103 -4.10 2.08 -6.11
C LEU A 103 -4.43 2.15 -4.61
N ASP A 104 -3.44 2.37 -3.75
CA ASP A 104 -3.66 2.54 -2.31
C ASP A 104 -4.54 3.76 -2.02
N GLU A 105 -4.27 4.90 -2.66
CA GLU A 105 -5.09 6.10 -2.51
C GLU A 105 -6.53 5.90 -3.01
N LEU A 106 -6.69 5.23 -4.16
CA LEU A 106 -8.00 4.90 -4.71
C LEU A 106 -8.76 3.93 -3.79
N ALA A 107 -8.07 2.94 -3.22
CA ALA A 107 -8.66 1.99 -2.29
C ALA A 107 -9.13 2.68 -1.00
N VAL A 108 -8.30 3.55 -0.41
CA VAL A 108 -8.67 4.35 0.77
C VAL A 108 -9.86 5.25 0.47
N LYS A 109 -9.88 5.89 -0.71
CA LYS A 109 -11.00 6.74 -1.13
C LYS A 109 -12.30 5.94 -1.27
N ALA A 110 -12.26 4.80 -1.95
CA ALA A 110 -13.41 3.92 -2.12
C ALA A 110 -13.93 3.41 -0.77
N LEU A 111 -13.02 2.99 0.11
CA LEU A 111 -13.37 2.52 1.45
C LEU A 111 -14.00 3.64 2.29
N SER A 112 -13.43 4.85 2.27
CA SER A 112 -13.99 6.00 2.99
C SER A 112 -15.40 6.33 2.52
N GLN A 113 -15.64 6.32 1.21
CA GLN A 113 -16.97 6.56 0.65
C GLN A 113 -17.96 5.47 1.07
N GLU A 114 -17.51 4.21 1.09
CA GLU A 114 -18.38 3.11 1.47
C GLU A 114 -18.73 3.12 2.96
N VAL A 115 -17.74 3.39 3.83
CA VAL A 115 -17.97 3.58 5.27
C VAL A 115 -18.94 4.73 5.51
N GLN A 116 -18.83 5.83 4.76
CA GLN A 116 -19.76 6.95 4.89
C GLN A 116 -21.18 6.62 4.47
N ARG A 117 -21.35 5.73 3.49
CA ARG A 117 -22.66 5.36 2.93
C ARG A 117 -23.37 4.27 3.73
N GLN A 118 -22.64 3.25 4.18
CA GLN A 118 -23.22 2.05 4.79
C GLN A 118 -23.35 2.14 6.31
N ASN A 119 -22.42 2.83 6.98
CA ASN A 119 -22.38 2.84 8.43
C ASN A 119 -23.26 3.96 8.99
N HIS A 120 -23.74 3.78 10.21
CA HIS A 120 -24.46 4.79 10.97
C HIS A 120 -24.03 4.72 12.43
N VAL A 121 -24.04 5.88 13.11
CA VAL A 121 -23.72 5.97 14.54
C VAL A 121 -25.02 5.83 15.34
N SER A 122 -25.15 4.74 16.08
CA SER A 122 -26.25 4.51 17.02
C SER A 122 -25.92 5.01 18.43
N VAL A 123 -26.96 5.34 19.19
CA VAL A 123 -26.88 5.73 20.60
C VAL A 123 -27.76 4.78 21.41
N THR A 124 -27.23 4.22 22.49
CA THR A 124 -27.97 3.32 23.38
C THR A 124 -28.11 3.99 24.76
N PRO A 125 -29.28 4.59 25.07
CA PRO A 125 -29.45 5.42 26.27
C PRO A 125 -29.23 4.68 27.60
N ASP A 126 -29.59 3.39 27.66
CA ASP A 126 -29.51 2.55 28.87
C ASP A 126 -28.08 2.23 29.34
N ALA A 127 -27.06 2.51 28.51
CA ALA A 127 -25.66 2.31 28.84
C ALA A 127 -24.89 3.64 29.07
N SER A 128 -25.62 4.77 29.16
CA SER A 128 -25.00 6.11 29.23
C SER A 128 -24.37 6.40 30.60
N VAL A 129 -23.10 6.79 30.59
CA VAL A 129 -22.40 7.30 31.79
C VAL A 129 -22.72 8.79 31.98
N VAL A 130 -23.23 9.17 33.14
CA VAL A 130 -23.63 10.57 33.43
C VAL A 130 -22.42 11.51 33.51
N ARG A 131 -22.48 12.58 32.72
CA ARG A 131 -21.42 13.60 32.53
C ARG A 131 -21.23 14.52 33.74
N ARG A 132 -19.97 14.91 34.03
CA ARG A 132 -19.60 15.88 35.08
C ARG A 132 -19.02 17.21 34.58
N VAL A 133 -18.47 17.26 33.36
CA VAL A 133 -17.78 18.44 32.79
C VAL A 133 -18.17 18.60 31.32
N PRO A 134 -18.33 19.82 30.78
CA PRO A 134 -18.56 20.05 29.35
C PRO A 134 -17.38 19.58 28.49
N PHE A 135 -17.69 19.16 27.26
CA PHE A 135 -16.68 18.77 26.25
C PHE A 135 -16.00 20.00 25.64
N SER A 136 -14.78 19.81 25.15
CA SER A 136 -14.10 20.73 24.26
C SER A 136 -14.89 20.94 22.96
N ASP A 137 -14.62 22.05 22.28
CA ASP A 137 -15.38 22.45 21.08
C ASP A 137 -15.39 21.34 20.00
N ALA A 138 -14.22 20.74 19.73
CA ALA A 138 -14.10 19.68 18.74
C ALA A 138 -14.90 18.42 19.11
N VAL A 139 -14.88 18.01 20.38
CA VAL A 139 -15.63 16.83 20.84
C VAL A 139 -17.12 17.13 20.92
N SER A 140 -17.51 18.37 21.22
CA SER A 140 -18.90 18.82 21.20
C SER A 140 -19.51 18.69 19.80
N VAL A 141 -18.80 19.10 18.75
CA VAL A 141 -19.24 18.93 17.35
C VAL A 141 -19.42 17.45 17.02
N LEU A 142 -18.46 16.60 17.39
CA LEU A 142 -18.57 15.16 17.16
C LEU A 142 -19.74 14.51 17.91
N ALA A 143 -20.02 14.97 19.12
CA ALA A 143 -21.14 14.47 19.92
C ALA A 143 -22.50 14.85 19.31
N GLN A 144 -22.58 16.02 18.66
CA GLN A 144 -23.80 16.53 18.03
C GLN A 144 -24.04 15.91 16.64
N ASP A 145 -23.06 16.06 15.75
CA ASP A 145 -23.17 15.67 14.33
C ASP A 145 -23.11 14.15 14.17
N ARG A 146 -22.44 13.46 15.11
CA ARG A 146 -22.26 12.00 15.13
C ARG A 146 -21.78 11.45 13.78
N PRO A 147 -20.68 11.99 13.22
CA PRO A 147 -20.15 11.49 11.96
C PRO A 147 -19.63 10.07 12.15
N VAL A 148 -19.84 9.23 11.13
CA VAL A 148 -19.31 7.86 11.06
C VAL A 148 -17.79 7.81 11.03
N MET A 149 -17.15 8.89 10.55
CA MET A 149 -15.71 9.08 10.54
C MET A 149 -15.40 10.57 10.71
N GLY A 150 -14.42 10.90 11.55
CA GLY A 150 -13.98 12.28 11.78
C GLY A 150 -12.49 12.36 12.11
N ILE A 151 -11.85 13.46 11.73
CA ILE A 151 -10.44 13.75 12.04
C ILE A 151 -10.41 14.84 13.10
N VAL A 152 -9.87 14.51 14.28
CA VAL A 152 -9.65 15.49 15.34
C VAL A 152 -8.21 15.94 15.31
N SER A 153 -7.98 17.16 14.86
CA SER A 153 -6.68 17.80 14.98
C SER A 153 -6.54 18.43 16.38
N GLY A 154 -5.33 18.34 16.94
CA GLY A 154 -5.05 18.95 18.23
C GLY A 154 -3.58 19.26 18.37
N GLN A 155 -3.28 20.52 18.67
CA GLN A 155 -1.95 20.94 19.06
C GLN A 155 -1.70 20.49 20.52
N GLY A 156 -0.47 20.10 20.85
CA GLY A 156 -0.10 19.65 22.19
C GLY A 156 0.70 18.36 22.16
N GLY A 157 1.67 18.28 23.07
CA GLY A 157 2.48 17.08 23.26
C GLY A 157 1.68 15.90 23.78
N ALA A 158 2.38 14.87 24.23
CA ALA A 158 1.77 13.60 24.62
C ALA A 158 0.59 13.78 25.62
N THR A 159 0.73 14.64 26.65
CA THR A 159 -0.33 14.87 27.65
C THR A 159 -1.65 15.35 27.01
N GLY A 160 -1.58 16.31 26.08
CA GLY A 160 -2.77 16.83 25.41
C GLY A 160 -3.42 15.79 24.48
N GLN A 161 -2.66 14.84 23.94
CA GLN A 161 -3.23 13.71 23.21
C GLN A 161 -3.99 12.76 24.15
N ARG A 162 -3.49 12.50 25.37
CA ARG A 162 -4.23 11.66 26.35
C ARG A 162 -5.55 12.28 26.72
N GLU A 163 -5.55 13.57 27.07
CA GLU A 163 -6.74 14.28 27.51
C GLU A 163 -7.83 14.22 26.44
N ARG A 164 -7.46 14.42 25.17
CA ARG A 164 -8.40 14.30 24.04
C ARG A 164 -8.89 12.87 23.83
N VAL A 165 -8.03 11.86 23.91
CA VAL A 165 -8.44 10.45 23.76
C VAL A 165 -9.36 10.04 24.92
N ALA A 166 -9.08 10.48 26.14
CA ALA A 166 -9.94 10.25 27.31
C ALA A 166 -11.30 10.94 27.16
N GLU A 167 -11.31 12.17 26.66
CA GLU A 167 -12.53 12.93 26.38
C GLU A 167 -13.39 12.27 25.29
N LEU A 168 -12.79 11.83 24.18
CA LEU A 168 -13.47 11.08 23.12
C LEU A 168 -14.01 9.74 23.62
N THR A 169 -13.27 9.05 24.48
CA THR A 169 -13.69 7.79 25.11
C THR A 169 -14.90 8.02 26.00
N LEU A 170 -14.90 9.12 26.77
CA LEU A 170 -16.04 9.50 27.60
C LEU A 170 -17.28 9.80 26.74
N MET A 171 -17.11 10.58 25.67
CA MET A 171 -18.19 10.91 24.73
C MET A 171 -18.81 9.66 24.08
N ALA A 172 -17.99 8.72 23.64
CA ALA A 172 -18.49 7.46 23.08
C ALA A 172 -19.23 6.61 24.13
N ARG A 173 -18.71 6.51 25.35
CA ARG A 173 -19.38 5.80 26.46
C ARG A 173 -20.68 6.46 26.91
N GLU A 174 -20.74 7.79 26.91
CA GLU A 174 -21.99 8.54 27.16
C GLU A 174 -23.06 8.20 26.11
N GLN A 175 -22.65 7.94 24.88
CA GLN A 175 -23.54 7.46 23.81
C GLN A 175 -23.85 5.95 23.89
N GLY A 176 -23.36 5.24 24.92
CA GLY A 176 -23.55 3.79 25.07
C GLY A 176 -22.72 2.96 24.09
N ARG A 177 -21.60 3.50 23.58
CA ARG A 177 -20.75 2.85 22.58
C ARG A 177 -19.50 2.24 23.22
N ASP A 178 -19.14 1.04 22.74
CA ASP A 178 -17.86 0.42 23.05
C ASP A 178 -16.72 1.12 22.32
N VAL A 179 -15.59 1.27 23.01
CA VAL A 179 -14.44 2.03 22.53
C VAL A 179 -13.24 1.11 22.36
N HIS A 180 -12.69 1.07 21.14
CA HIS A 180 -11.42 0.43 20.84
C HIS A 180 -10.39 1.47 20.43
N ILE A 181 -9.24 1.48 21.09
CA ILE A 181 -8.17 2.45 20.85
C ILE A 181 -6.95 1.72 20.29
N PRO A 182 -6.76 1.69 18.96
CA PRO A 182 -5.50 1.26 18.38
C PRO A 182 -4.43 2.34 18.60
N ALA A 183 -3.18 1.92 18.76
CA ALA A 183 -2.03 2.82 18.92
C ALA A 183 -0.97 2.51 17.86
N ALA A 184 -0.30 3.54 17.36
CA ALA A 184 0.70 3.43 16.29
C ALA A 184 1.93 2.60 16.70
N ASP A 185 2.30 2.64 17.98
CA ASP A 185 3.39 1.86 18.54
C ASP A 185 3.11 1.44 20.00
N ASN A 186 3.97 0.57 20.55
CA ASN A 186 3.85 0.08 21.92
C ASN A 186 3.99 1.18 22.98
N ARG A 187 4.80 2.23 22.74
CA ARG A 187 4.93 3.36 23.68
C ARG A 187 3.63 4.17 23.71
N SER A 188 3.04 4.47 22.56
CA SER A 188 1.73 5.11 22.45
C SER A 188 0.63 4.26 23.08
N ARG A 189 0.72 2.93 22.98
CA ARG A 189 -0.25 2.00 23.59
C ARG A 189 -0.17 1.99 25.12
N ASP A 190 1.02 1.92 25.67
CA ASP A 190 1.23 1.98 27.12
C ASP A 190 0.82 3.34 27.68
N PHE A 191 0.91 4.37 26.85
CA PHE A 191 0.55 5.74 27.17
C PHE A 191 -0.95 6.03 27.12
N SER A 192 -1.70 5.38 26.24
CA SER A 192 -3.17 5.51 26.18
C SER A 192 -3.91 4.64 27.20
N ARG A 193 -3.22 3.66 27.82
CA ARG A 193 -3.77 2.78 28.87
C ARG A 193 -3.55 3.26 30.31
N ARG A 194 -2.68 4.26 30.52
CA ARG A 194 -2.43 4.88 31.84
C ARG A 194 -3.26 6.15 31.99
#